data_AF-E4Y2T8-F1
#
_entry.id   AF-E4Y2T8-F1
#
_cell.length_a   1.000
_cell.length_b   1.000
_cell.length_c   1.000
_cell.angle_alpha   90.00
_cell.angle_beta   90.00
_cell.angle_gamma   90.00
#
_symmetry.space_group_name_H-M   'P 1'
#
loop_
_entity.id
_entity.type
_entity.pdbx_description
1 polymer ?
#
loop_
_entity_poly.entity_id
_entity_poly.type
_entity_poly.pdbx_seq_one_letter_code
_entity_poly.pdbx_strand_id
1 'polypeptide(L)' 'MDATSSKVLGIVIKNETDTGAQCPGDFAMTGLKEAKLREILSQLADDGHIYSTIDDDHFKST' A
#
# COMPACT_ATOMS: atom_id res chain seq x y z
N MET A 1 -1.03 -10.47 10.72
CA MET A 1 -0.61 -9.18 10.15
C MET A 1 0.16 -8.38 11.21
N ASP A 2 1.38 -7.93 10.92
CA ASP A 2 2.24 -7.20 11.86
C ASP A 2 1.90 -5.69 11.92
N ALA A 3 2.51 -4.97 12.87
CA ALA A 3 2.24 -3.55 13.09
C ALA A 3 2.65 -2.65 11.89
N THR A 4 3.68 -3.04 11.14
CA THR A 4 4.14 -2.31 9.96
C THR A 4 3.16 -2.49 8.81
N SER A 5 2.73 -3.72 8.55
CA SER A 5 1.69 -4.02 7.56
C SER A 5 0.38 -3.29 7.86
N SER A 6 0.00 -3.21 9.15
CA SER A 6 -1.19 -2.47 9.60
C SER A 6 -1.10 -0.97 9.33
N LYS A 7 0.09 -0.40 9.46
CA LYS A 7 0.34 1.01 9.10
C LYS A 7 0.22 1.22 7.58
N VAL A 8 0.80 0.34 6.76
CA VAL A 8 0.74 0.42 5.29
C VAL A 8 -0.69 0.28 4.80
N LEU A 9 -1.42 -0.73 5.26
CA LEU A 9 -2.83 -0.91 4.92
C LEU A 9 -3.67 0.30 5.34
N GLY A 10 -3.41 0.86 6.53
CA GLY A 10 -4.09 2.07 6.99
C GLY A 10 -3.89 3.30 6.11
N ILE A 11 -2.76 3.40 5.39
CA ILE A 11 -2.54 4.46 4.38
C ILE A 11 -3.41 4.20 3.15
N VAL A 12 -3.43 2.97 2.65
CA VAL A 12 -4.23 2.59 1.48
C VAL A 12 -5.73 2.79 1.73
N ILE A 13 -6.23 2.36 2.89
CA ILE A 13 -7.65 2.51 3.27
C ILE A 13 -8.07 3.99 3.38
N LYS A 14 -7.16 4.85 3.85
CA LYS A 14 -7.45 6.28 4.04
C LYS A 14 -7.23 7.11 2.78
N ASN A 15 -6.70 6.50 1.71
CA ASN A 15 -6.45 7.21 0.48
C ASN A 15 -7.78 7.36 -0.29
N GLU A 16 -8.24 8.61 -0.44
CA GLU A 16 -9.50 8.95 -1.11
C GLU A 16 -9.30 9.32 -2.59
N THR A 17 -8.10 9.11 -3.16
CA THR A 17 -7.86 9.47 -4.56
C THR A 17 -8.52 8.46 -5.50
N ASP A 18 -8.86 8.92 -6.70
CA ASP A 18 -9.43 8.04 -7.73
C ASP A 18 -8.42 6.99 -8.21
N THR A 19 -7.13 7.31 -8.17
CA THR A 19 -6.05 6.43 -8.59
C THR A 19 -5.60 5.49 -7.48
N GLY A 20 -5.77 5.82 -6.20
CA GLY A 20 -5.29 5.03 -5.07
C GLY A 20 -3.97 5.56 -4.50
N ALA A 21 -3.46 4.87 -3.48
CA ALA A 21 -2.22 5.23 -2.80
C ALA A 21 -1.00 4.88 -3.66
N GLN A 22 -0.17 5.86 -3.97
CA GLN A 22 1.00 5.72 -4.83
C GLN A 22 2.25 5.30 -4.02
N CYS A 23 2.89 4.20 -4.42
CA CYS A 23 4.20 3.77 -3.95
C CYS A 23 5.32 4.36 -4.81
N PRO A 24 6.40 4.93 -4.23
CA PRO A 24 6.66 5.11 -2.80
C PRO A 24 6.08 6.41 -2.21
N GLY A 25 5.48 7.29 -3.01
CA GLY A 25 5.10 8.66 -2.64
C GLY A 25 4.27 8.78 -1.36
N ASP A 26 3.09 8.17 -1.33
CA ASP A 26 2.15 8.25 -0.20
C ASP A 26 2.63 7.50 1.04
N PHE A 27 3.64 6.65 0.89
CA PHE A 27 4.23 5.85 1.95
C PHE A 27 5.51 6.46 2.52
N ALA A 28 5.96 7.63 2.06
CA ALA A 28 7.18 8.28 2.54
C ALA A 28 7.20 8.46 4.08
N MET A 29 6.04 8.74 4.68
CA MET A 29 5.86 8.89 6.14
C MET A 29 5.98 7.57 6.93
N THR A 30 6.09 6.44 6.26
CA THR A 30 6.36 5.15 6.91
C THR A 30 7.81 5.04 7.39
N GLY A 31 8.74 5.76 6.76
CA GLY A 31 10.19 5.60 6.97
C GLY A 31 10.75 4.29 6.40
N LEU A 32 9.94 3.53 5.66
CA LEU A 32 10.34 2.28 5.05
C LEU A 32 11.04 2.54 3.71
N LYS A 33 11.97 1.65 3.37
CA LYS A 33 12.55 1.61 2.02
C LYS A 33 11.51 1.06 1.05
N GLU A 34 11.56 1.52 -0.20
CA GLU A 34 10.66 1.07 -1.26
C GLU A 34 10.62 -0.46 -1.40
N ALA A 35 11.77 -1.14 -1.34
CA ALA A 35 11.81 -2.61 -1.40
C ALA A 35 10.96 -3.28 -0.31
N LYS A 36 10.96 -2.72 0.91
CA LYS A 36 10.15 -3.24 2.02
C LYS A 36 8.67 -2.89 1.86
N LEU A 37 8.36 -1.71 1.31
CA LEU A 37 6.99 -1.34 0.95
C LEU A 37 6.42 -2.29 -0.09
N ARG A 38 7.17 -2.60 -1.15
CA ARG A 38 6.76 -3.53 -2.20
C ARG A 38 6.51 -4.93 -1.66
N GLU A 39 7.34 -5.42 -0.75
CA GLU A 39 7.12 -6.72 -0.08
C GLU A 39 5.81 -6.74 0.71
N ILE A 40 5.54 -5.68 1.49
CA ILE A 40 4.31 -5.58 2.29
C ILE A 40 3.07 -5.42 1.39
N LEU A 41 3.15 -4.58 0.36
CA LEU A 41 2.05 -4.35 -0.57
C LEU A 41 1.74 -5.63 -1.36
N SER A 42 2.75 -6.38 -1.79
CA SER A 42 2.58 -7.69 -2.42
C SER A 42 1.85 -8.66 -1.48
N GLN A 43 2.29 -8.75 -0.22
CA GLN A 43 1.63 -9.61 0.76
C GLN A 43 0.17 -9.21 1.01
N LEU A 44 -0.10 -7.91 1.15
CA LEU A 44 -1.47 -7.41 1.33
C LEU A 44 -2.35 -7.67 0.10
N ALA A 45 -1.79 -7.63 -1.10
CA ALA A 45 -2.51 -7.97 -2.32
C ALA A 45 -2.80 -9.47 -2.40
N ASP A 46 -1.82 -10.32 -2.07
CA ASP A 46 -1.97 -11.77 -2.03
C ASP A 46 -3.01 -12.21 -0.97
N ASP A 47 -3.06 -11.52 0.17
CA ASP A 47 -4.05 -11.73 1.22
C ASP A 47 -5.45 -11.19 0.86
N GLY A 48 -5.58 -10.46 -0.25
CA GLY A 48 -6.85 -9.90 -0.73
C GLY A 48 -7.31 -8.65 0.01
N HIS A 49 -6.40 -7.94 0.68
CA HIS A 49 -6.69 -6.68 1.36
C HIS A 49 -6.65 -5.46 0.44
N ILE A 50 -5.80 -5.51 -0.59
CA ILE A 50 -5.62 -4.43 -1.55
C ILE A 50 -5.51 -4.98 -2.97
N TYR A 51 -5.64 -4.12 -3.96
CA TYR A 51 -5.39 -4.44 -5.37
C TYR A 51 -4.72 -3.25 -6.08
N SER A 52 -3.94 -3.54 -7.12
CA SER A 52 -3.37 -2.49 -7.98
C SER A 52 -4.42 -1.91 -8.92
N THR A 53 -4.33 -0.62 -9.23
CA THR A 53 -5.36 0.10 -9.98
C THR A 53 -4.93 0.42 -11.40
N ILE A 54 -4.47 1.64 -11.65
CA ILE A 54 -4.11 2.17 -12.97
C ILE A 54 -2.73 1.70 -13.42
N ASP A 55 -1.87 1.33 -12.47
CA ASP A 55 -0.53 0.80 -12.67
C ASP A 55 -0.10 -0.02 -11.45
N ASP A 56 1.11 -0.59 -11.49
CA ASP A 56 1.68 -1.44 -10.44
C ASP A 56 2.16 -0.68 -9.20
N ASP A 57 2.06 0.66 -9.21
CA ASP A 57 2.49 1.53 -8.11
C ASP A 57 1.30 2.16 -7.37
N HIS A 58 0.07 2.06 -7.87
CA HIS A 58 -1.13 2.58 -7.22
C HIS A 58 -2.00 1.46 -6.64
N PHE A 59 -2.39 1.60 -5.37
CA PHE A 59 -3.13 0.58 -4.63
C PHE A 59 -4.42 1.12 -4.01
N LYS A 60 -5.48 0.30 -4.02
CA LYS A 60 -6.74 0.54 -3.30
C LYS A 60 -7.10 -0.63 -2.41
N SER A 61 -7.84 -0.35 -1.33
CA SER A 61 -8.44 -1.41 -0.51
C SER A 61 -9.52 -2.13 -1.31
N THR A 62 -9.56 -3.45 -1.19
CA THR A 62 -10.69 -4.27 -1.64
C THR A 62 -11.94 -3.99 -0.81
#